data_AF-A0A2H1V8J3-F1
#
_entry.id   AF-A0A2H1V8J3-F1
#
_cell.length_a   1.000
_cell.length_b   1.000
_cell.length_c   1.000
_cell.angle_alpha   90.00
_cell.angle_beta   90.00
_cell.angle_gamma   90.00
#
_symmetry.space_group_name_H-M   'P 1'
#
loop_
_entity.id
_entity.type
_entity.pdbx_description
1 polymer ?
#
loop_
_entity_poly.entity_id
_entity_poly.type
_entity_poly.pdbx_seq_one_letter_code
_entity_poly.pdbx_strand_id
1 'polypeptide(L)'
;MNDEYEHPDDKLLYVTENILQYCDNSEEFMRLRDVYNSLYQQCQCKDICSPATCECIQRSRGANYEAYQKEGKTKYKLISRPEPESYPIVECNDSCDCAVGLSMCGNRIVHIGPIGGLDIRSCDKGYGLFATSPITAGTFVCEYAGEILTATEASKRHDVNKRDGKPNYIMCLKEHYGSNTMVTIIDPSTMGNIGRYINHSCDPNCHIVPVRSGSCIPKLCIFACKDISPDEEITFQYGSDDETETVNESDRVKCLCGAQNCRGFLPYHNY
;
A
#
# COMPACT_ATOMS: atom_id res chain seq x y z
N MET A 1 -5.51 13.64 -8.15
CA MET A 1 -4.34 12.80 -7.84
C MET A 1 -3.30 13.05 -8.92
N ASN A 2 -2.06 13.38 -8.56
CA ASN A 2 -0.98 13.57 -9.54
C ASN A 2 -0.14 12.29 -9.61
N ASP A 3 -0.57 11.35 -10.45
CA ASP A 3 0.05 10.03 -10.60
C ASP A 3 0.21 9.71 -12.10
N GLU A 4 1.15 10.42 -12.73
CA GLU A 4 1.44 10.36 -14.18
C GLU A 4 2.88 9.87 -14.42
N TYR A 5 3.23 8.73 -13.82
CA TYR A 5 4.55 8.14 -14.00
C TYR A 5 4.64 7.31 -15.28
N GLU A 6 5.67 7.55 -16.09
CA GLU A 6 6.01 6.68 -17.22
C GLU A 6 6.43 5.30 -16.71
N HIS A 7 6.02 4.23 -17.40
CA HIS A 7 6.36 2.86 -17.03
C HIS A 7 6.77 2.01 -18.24
N PRO A 8 7.65 1.02 -18.06
CA PRO A 8 8.23 0.24 -19.17
C PRO A 8 7.36 -0.92 -19.67
N ASP A 9 6.28 -1.26 -18.95
CA ASP A 9 5.42 -2.41 -19.29
C ASP A 9 4.24 -2.01 -20.18
N ASP A 10 4.36 -2.18 -21.50
CA ASP A 10 3.32 -1.82 -22.49
C ASP A 10 2.00 -2.58 -22.32
N LYS A 11 1.98 -3.67 -21.54
CA LYS A 11 0.79 -4.49 -21.28
C LYS A 11 0.08 -4.11 -19.98
N LEU A 12 0.71 -3.27 -19.15
CA LEU A 12 0.13 -2.76 -17.92
C LEU A 12 -0.84 -1.64 -18.25
N LEU A 13 -2.07 -1.76 -17.77
CA LEU A 13 -2.97 -0.62 -17.69
C LEU A 13 -2.69 0.13 -16.40
N TYR A 14 -2.13 1.34 -16.52
CA TYR A 14 -1.85 2.16 -15.34
C TYR A 14 -3.15 2.65 -14.69
N VAL A 15 -3.35 2.28 -13.42
CA VAL A 15 -4.47 2.76 -12.60
C VAL A 15 -3.93 3.47 -11.38
N THR A 16 -4.61 4.52 -10.93
CA THR A 16 -4.15 5.35 -9.80
C THR A 16 -4.76 4.93 -8.47
N GLU A 17 -5.78 4.06 -8.51
CA GLU A 17 -6.49 3.55 -7.34
C GLU A 17 -6.84 2.07 -7.54
N ASN A 18 -7.16 1.40 -6.44
CA ASN A 18 -7.66 0.04 -6.50
C ASN A 18 -8.97 -0.05 -7.27
N ILE A 19 -9.08 -1.12 -8.03
CA ILE A 19 -10.27 -1.45 -8.80
C ILE A 19 -10.75 -2.84 -8.41
N LEU A 20 -12.04 -3.09 -8.50
CA LEU A 20 -12.56 -4.43 -8.23
C LEU A 20 -12.22 -5.38 -9.39
N GLN A 21 -11.88 -6.64 -9.08
CA GLN A 21 -11.71 -7.68 -10.11
C GLN A 21 -12.94 -7.81 -11.03
N TYR A 22 -12.78 -8.52 -12.15
CA TYR A 22 -13.90 -8.86 -13.02
C TYR A 22 -15.00 -9.68 -12.30
N CYS A 23 -16.26 -9.37 -12.62
CA CYS A 23 -17.42 -10.06 -12.07
C CYS A 23 -17.54 -11.50 -12.59
N ASP A 24 -17.24 -12.46 -11.74
CA ASP A 24 -17.39 -13.89 -12.02
C ASP A 24 -18.76 -14.46 -11.58
N ASN A 25 -19.64 -13.61 -11.04
CA ASN A 25 -20.94 -13.96 -10.45
C ASN A 25 -20.87 -14.95 -9.27
N SER A 26 -19.69 -15.18 -8.69
CA SER A 26 -19.54 -16.00 -7.49
C SER A 26 -20.12 -15.29 -6.26
N GLU A 27 -20.56 -16.06 -5.27
CA GLU A 27 -21.05 -15.49 -4.01
C GLU A 27 -19.94 -14.72 -3.27
N GLU A 28 -18.68 -15.18 -3.40
CA GLU A 28 -17.51 -14.52 -2.83
C GLU A 28 -17.29 -13.13 -3.46
N PHE A 29 -17.37 -13.04 -4.79
CA PHE A 29 -17.29 -11.76 -5.50
C PHE A 29 -18.42 -10.82 -5.12
N MET A 30 -19.66 -11.32 -5.02
CA MET A 30 -20.81 -10.48 -4.67
C MET A 30 -20.62 -9.86 -3.27
N ARG A 31 -20.11 -10.64 -2.30
CA ARG A 31 -19.76 -10.12 -0.97
C ARG A 31 -18.65 -9.07 -1.05
N LEU A 32 -17.58 -9.33 -1.79
CA LEU A 32 -16.48 -8.38 -1.97
C LEU A 32 -16.99 -7.06 -2.60
N ARG A 33 -17.86 -7.16 -3.61
CA ARG A 33 -18.47 -6.01 -4.28
C ARG A 33 -19.35 -5.18 -3.33
N ASP A 34 -20.12 -5.84 -2.47
CA ASP A 34 -20.96 -5.15 -1.50
C ASP A 34 -20.10 -4.40 -0.46
N VAL A 35 -18.98 -4.99 -0.03
CA VAL A 35 -17.98 -4.34 0.83
C VAL A 35 -17.30 -3.17 0.10
N TYR A 36 -16.89 -3.36 -1.15
CA TYR A 36 -16.25 -2.33 -1.98
C TYR A 36 -17.15 -1.10 -2.17
N ASN A 37 -18.45 -1.31 -2.40
CA ASN A 37 -19.43 -0.24 -2.58
C ASN A 37 -20.03 0.29 -1.27
N SER A 38 -19.60 -0.22 -0.11
CA SER A 38 -20.12 0.24 1.17
C SER A 38 -19.72 1.70 1.43
N LEU A 39 -20.69 2.52 1.80
CA LEU A 39 -20.44 3.91 2.15
C LEU A 39 -19.67 3.98 3.47
N TYR A 40 -18.57 4.72 3.47
CA TYR A 40 -17.80 5.00 4.67
C TYR A 40 -18.15 6.36 5.26
N GLN A 41 -18.06 6.47 6.58
CA GLN A 41 -18.62 7.62 7.30
C GLN A 41 -17.77 8.89 7.13
N GLN A 42 -18.43 10.01 6.86
CA GLN A 42 -17.82 11.32 6.61
C GLN A 42 -17.71 12.15 7.90
N CYS A 43 -16.74 13.07 7.99
CA CYS A 43 -16.76 14.09 9.03
C CYS A 43 -17.48 15.36 8.56
N GLN A 44 -18.04 16.12 9.52
CA GLN A 44 -18.72 17.40 9.27
C GLN A 44 -17.83 18.61 9.63
N CYS A 45 -16.51 18.42 9.74
CA CYS A 45 -15.59 19.49 10.08
C CYS A 45 -15.58 20.57 8.98
N LYS A 46 -15.76 21.84 9.39
CA LYS A 46 -15.63 23.01 8.48
C LYS A 46 -14.24 23.64 8.51
N ASP A 47 -13.50 23.40 9.58
CA ASP A 47 -12.14 23.88 9.81
C ASP A 47 -11.13 22.71 9.84
N ILE A 48 -9.94 22.95 10.39
CA ILE A 48 -8.86 21.96 10.51
C ILE A 48 -9.35 20.74 11.31
N CYS A 49 -9.26 19.56 10.69
CA CYS A 49 -9.54 18.31 11.36
C CYS A 49 -8.50 18.04 12.46
N SER A 50 -8.97 17.84 13.70
CA SER A 50 -8.15 17.52 14.86
C SER A 50 -8.69 16.30 15.60
N PRO A 51 -7.90 15.66 16.49
CA PRO A 51 -8.39 14.55 17.32
C PRO A 51 -9.61 14.91 18.17
N ALA A 52 -9.77 16.18 18.56
CA ALA A 52 -10.88 16.63 19.38
C ALA A 52 -12.19 16.79 18.59
N THR A 53 -12.10 17.04 17.29
CA THR A 53 -13.25 17.51 16.48
C THR A 53 -13.60 16.64 15.29
N CYS A 54 -12.67 15.83 14.78
CA CYS A 54 -12.86 15.07 13.55
C CYS A 54 -13.16 13.60 13.82
N GLU A 55 -14.35 13.15 13.42
CA GLU A 55 -14.75 11.75 13.53
C GLU A 55 -13.81 10.77 12.81
N CYS A 56 -13.23 11.16 11.66
CA CYS A 56 -12.25 10.32 10.96
C CYS A 56 -10.99 10.08 11.80
N ILE A 57 -10.47 11.15 12.42
CA ILE A 57 -9.29 11.08 13.30
C ILE A 57 -9.63 10.33 14.60
N GLN A 58 -10.84 10.50 15.14
CA GLN A 58 -11.30 9.78 16.33
C GLN A 58 -11.46 8.28 16.09
N ARG A 59 -11.93 7.85 14.89
CA ARG A 59 -11.92 6.44 14.48
C ARG A 59 -10.52 5.87 14.40
N SER A 60 -9.57 6.71 13.98
CA SER A 60 -8.14 6.41 14.05
C SER A 60 -7.60 6.47 15.48
N ARG A 61 -8.40 6.77 16.51
CA ARG A 61 -7.98 6.93 17.92
C ARG A 61 -6.82 7.91 18.14
N GLY A 62 -6.71 8.92 17.30
CA GLY A 62 -5.64 9.92 17.39
C GLY A 62 -5.22 10.43 16.03
N ALA A 63 -4.40 11.48 16.01
CA ALA A 63 -3.84 12.02 14.77
C ALA A 63 -3.07 10.95 13.99
N ASN A 64 -3.26 10.92 12.67
CA ASN A 64 -2.55 10.00 11.78
C ASN A 64 -1.21 10.58 11.36
N TYR A 65 -1.15 11.90 11.19
CA TYR A 65 0.00 12.60 10.64
C TYR A 65 0.43 13.78 11.50
N GLU A 66 1.73 13.99 11.57
CA GLU A 66 2.36 15.17 12.16
C GLU A 66 2.79 16.12 11.04
N ALA A 67 2.38 17.38 11.14
CA ALA A 67 2.75 18.42 10.19
C ALA A 67 4.13 19.02 10.56
N TYR A 68 4.98 19.23 9.56
CA TYR A 68 6.27 19.91 9.71
C TYR A 68 6.54 20.85 8.54
N GLN A 69 7.40 21.84 8.74
CA GLN A 69 7.80 22.78 7.68
C GLN A 69 9.07 22.29 6.98
N LYS A 70 9.06 22.24 5.64
CA LYS A 70 10.24 21.98 4.82
C LYS A 70 10.17 22.86 3.58
N GLU A 71 11.21 23.65 3.35
CA GLU A 71 11.32 24.55 2.17
C GLU A 71 10.11 25.48 2.00
N GLY A 72 9.60 26.02 3.11
CA GLY A 72 8.43 26.92 3.12
C GLY A 72 7.09 26.24 2.77
N LYS A 73 7.05 24.90 2.75
CA LYS A 73 5.83 24.11 2.54
C LYS A 73 5.54 23.24 3.76
N THR A 74 4.26 23.13 4.10
CA THR A 74 3.79 22.14 5.08
C THR A 74 3.87 20.74 4.47
N LYS A 75 4.55 19.84 5.18
CA LYS A 75 4.70 18.43 4.87
C LYS A 75 4.17 17.60 6.05
N TYR A 76 3.93 16.32 5.81
CA TYR A 76 3.33 15.41 6.80
C TYR A 76 4.14 14.14 6.92
N LYS A 77 4.29 13.66 8.16
CA LYS A 77 4.85 12.34 8.47
C LYS A 77 3.82 11.50 9.18
N LEU A 78 3.81 10.21 8.91
CA LEU A 78 3.08 9.23 9.68
C LEU A 78 3.53 9.26 11.13
N ILE A 79 2.58 9.35 12.06
CA ILE A 79 2.84 9.21 13.48
C ILE A 79 3.03 7.72 13.76
N SER A 80 4.23 7.32 14.18
CA SER A 80 4.51 5.95 14.58
C SER A 80 3.71 5.59 15.82
N ARG A 81 3.07 4.41 15.80
CA ARG A 81 2.29 3.88 16.92
C ARG A 81 2.83 2.50 17.27
N PRO A 82 3.29 2.29 18.51
CA PRO A 82 3.78 0.99 18.93
C PRO A 82 2.63 -0.03 18.98
N GLU A 83 2.93 -1.27 18.62
CA GLU A 83 2.02 -2.40 18.89
C GLU A 83 1.80 -2.55 20.41
N PRO A 84 0.58 -2.89 20.88
CA PRO A 84 -0.62 -3.27 20.14
C PRO A 84 -1.58 -2.10 19.81
N GLU A 85 -1.11 -0.86 19.89
CA GLU A 85 -1.94 0.35 19.72
C GLU A 85 -2.14 0.76 18.24
N SER A 86 -1.87 -0.16 17.30
CA SER A 86 -2.05 0.04 15.86
C SER A 86 -3.53 0.00 15.47
N TYR A 87 -4.22 1.10 15.76
CA TYR A 87 -5.59 1.33 15.28
C TYR A 87 -5.60 1.62 13.78
N PRO A 88 -6.70 1.28 13.08
CA PRO A 88 -6.81 1.54 11.64
C PRO A 88 -6.66 3.04 11.36
N ILE A 89 -5.86 3.38 10.35
CA ILE A 89 -5.76 4.75 9.87
C ILE A 89 -6.98 5.04 9.01
N VAL A 90 -7.73 6.07 9.38
CA VAL A 90 -8.90 6.55 8.66
C VAL A 90 -8.65 8.00 8.20
N GLU A 91 -8.44 8.17 6.91
CA GLU A 91 -8.37 9.49 6.28
C GLU A 91 -9.74 10.11 6.04
N CYS A 92 -9.76 11.43 5.93
CA CYS A 92 -10.90 12.15 5.40
C CYS A 92 -11.01 11.93 3.89
N ASN A 93 -12.23 11.72 3.40
CA ASN A 93 -12.53 11.41 2.00
C ASN A 93 -13.33 12.55 1.35
N ASP A 94 -13.70 12.40 0.08
CA ASP A 94 -14.44 13.42 -0.68
C ASP A 94 -15.87 13.67 -0.17
N SER A 95 -16.45 12.75 0.60
CA SER A 95 -17.74 12.97 1.26
C SER A 95 -17.60 13.82 2.53
N CYS A 96 -16.38 14.06 3.03
CA CYS A 96 -16.17 14.89 4.22
C CYS A 96 -16.31 16.37 3.92
N ASP A 97 -16.95 17.13 4.83
CA ASP A 97 -17.12 18.58 4.65
C ASP A 97 -15.78 19.34 4.62
N CYS A 98 -14.74 18.79 5.24
CA CYS A 98 -13.39 19.35 5.21
C CYS A 98 -12.74 19.26 3.82
N ALA A 99 -13.32 18.49 2.88
CA ALA A 99 -12.81 18.33 1.52
C ALA A 99 -12.92 19.63 0.70
N VAL A 100 -13.95 20.43 0.98
CA VAL A 100 -14.21 21.74 0.33
C VAL A 100 -13.83 22.93 1.22
N GLY A 101 -13.15 22.66 2.34
CA GLY A 101 -12.74 23.70 3.30
C GLY A 101 -11.69 24.66 2.72
N LEU A 102 -11.53 25.81 3.36
CA LEU A 102 -10.61 26.89 2.93
C LEU A 102 -9.12 26.51 3.04
N SER A 103 -8.79 25.39 3.72
CA SER A 103 -7.42 24.93 3.95
C SER A 103 -7.29 23.44 3.65
N MET A 104 -6.09 23.02 3.23
CA MET A 104 -5.80 21.61 2.96
C MET A 104 -5.93 20.79 4.24
N CYS A 105 -6.85 19.84 4.26
CA CYS A 105 -7.04 18.95 5.40
C CYS A 105 -5.80 18.05 5.61
N GLY A 106 -5.17 18.16 6.78
CA GLY A 106 -3.98 17.38 7.13
C GLY A 106 -4.22 15.88 7.36
N ASN A 107 -5.46 15.41 7.23
CA ASN A 107 -5.85 14.00 7.30
C ASN A 107 -6.24 13.43 5.93
N ARG A 108 -5.59 13.92 4.86
CA ARG A 108 -5.83 13.53 3.45
C ARG A 108 -4.51 13.38 2.68
N ILE A 109 -3.55 12.66 3.24
CA ILE A 109 -2.19 12.59 2.70
C ILE A 109 -2.09 11.57 1.57
N VAL A 110 -2.64 10.38 1.77
CA VAL A 110 -2.64 9.31 0.76
C VAL A 110 -3.45 9.72 -0.46
N HIS A 111 -4.55 10.46 -0.26
CA HIS A 111 -5.40 10.92 -1.36
C HIS A 111 -4.69 11.86 -2.36
N ILE A 112 -3.61 12.54 -1.96
CA ILE A 112 -2.89 13.45 -2.87
C ILE A 112 -2.25 12.68 -4.04
N GLY A 113 -1.88 11.42 -3.80
CA GLY A 113 -1.15 10.57 -4.72
C GLY A 113 0.33 10.44 -4.34
N PRO A 114 1.10 9.68 -5.13
CA PRO A 114 2.50 9.42 -4.86
C PRO A 114 3.30 10.73 -4.75
N ILE A 115 4.36 10.70 -3.95
CA ILE A 115 5.31 11.81 -3.92
C ILE A 115 6.01 11.97 -5.26
N GLY A 116 6.48 13.17 -5.55
CA GLY A 116 7.42 13.41 -6.65
C GLY A 116 8.80 12.83 -6.35
N GLY A 117 9.62 12.69 -7.39
CA GLY A 117 11.00 12.22 -7.26
C GLY A 117 11.12 10.71 -7.15
N LEU A 118 10.26 9.99 -7.86
CA LEU A 118 10.33 8.53 -8.03
C LEU A 118 10.72 8.22 -9.48
N ASP A 119 11.46 7.13 -9.69
CA ASP A 119 11.94 6.72 -11.00
C ASP A 119 11.97 5.19 -11.11
N ILE A 120 11.51 4.66 -12.25
CA ILE A 120 11.48 3.22 -12.52
C ILE A 120 12.71 2.88 -13.34
N ARG A 121 13.61 2.07 -12.78
CA ARG A 121 14.89 1.72 -13.42
C ARG A 121 15.06 0.22 -13.54
N SER A 122 15.76 -0.21 -14.59
CA SER A 122 16.19 -1.60 -14.70
C SER A 122 17.25 -1.91 -13.63
N CYS A 123 17.15 -3.09 -13.02
CA CYS A 123 18.08 -3.61 -12.03
C CYS A 123 18.25 -5.12 -12.17
N ASP A 124 19.05 -5.73 -11.30
CA ASP A 124 19.28 -7.18 -11.23
C ASP A 124 18.02 -8.00 -10.89
N LYS A 125 16.96 -7.35 -10.41
CA LYS A 125 15.64 -7.93 -10.10
C LYS A 125 14.60 -7.67 -11.19
N GLY A 126 15.01 -7.15 -12.35
CA GLY A 126 14.12 -6.73 -13.43
C GLY A 126 13.98 -5.21 -13.44
N TYR A 127 12.89 -4.70 -12.86
CA TYR A 127 12.68 -3.27 -12.63
C TYR A 127 12.53 -2.98 -11.14
N GLY A 128 12.97 -1.81 -10.71
CA GLY A 128 12.86 -1.35 -9.34
C GLY A 128 12.39 0.11 -9.30
N LEU A 129 11.86 0.52 -8.15
CA LEU A 129 11.50 1.90 -7.87
C LEU A 129 12.63 2.58 -7.08
N PHE A 130 13.08 3.73 -7.54
CA PHE A 130 14.21 4.46 -6.95
C PHE A 130 13.80 5.89 -6.59
N ALA A 131 14.38 6.41 -5.52
CA ALA A 131 14.26 7.82 -5.17
C ALA A 131 15.21 8.66 -6.02
N THR A 132 14.74 9.77 -6.59
CA THR A 132 15.60 10.76 -7.27
C THR A 132 15.90 11.98 -6.40
N SER A 133 15.29 12.03 -5.21
CA SER A 133 15.49 13.07 -4.21
C SER A 133 15.36 12.50 -2.79
N PRO A 134 15.89 13.16 -1.75
CA PRO A 134 15.85 12.62 -0.39
C PRO A 134 14.41 12.48 0.15
N ILE A 135 14.05 11.29 0.61
CA ILE A 135 12.75 11.01 1.24
C ILE A 135 12.97 10.86 2.75
N THR A 136 12.26 11.63 3.56
CA THR A 136 12.40 11.58 5.01
C THR A 136 11.53 10.47 5.61
N ALA A 137 12.00 9.80 6.66
CA ALA A 137 11.23 8.80 7.39
C ALA A 137 9.84 9.33 7.80
N GLY A 138 8.83 8.46 7.70
CA GLY A 138 7.42 8.73 7.89
C GLY A 138 6.71 9.34 6.68
N THR A 139 7.40 9.65 5.58
CA THR A 139 6.77 10.20 4.38
C THR A 139 5.97 9.11 3.65
N PHE A 140 4.73 9.41 3.27
CA PHE A 140 3.97 8.60 2.31
C PHE A 140 4.68 8.61 0.96
N VAL A 141 4.95 7.44 0.37
CA VAL A 141 5.67 7.30 -0.90
C VAL A 141 4.69 7.12 -2.05
N CYS A 142 3.92 6.04 -2.04
CA CYS A 142 2.90 5.73 -3.03
C CYS A 142 1.93 4.67 -2.49
N GLU A 143 0.84 4.40 -3.22
CA GLU A 143 0.01 3.22 -2.98
C GLU A 143 0.62 1.99 -3.68
N TYR A 144 0.36 0.79 -3.18
CA TYR A 144 0.46 -0.47 -3.94
C TYR A 144 -0.95 -0.81 -4.42
N ALA A 145 -1.31 -0.31 -5.61
CA ALA A 145 -2.67 -0.34 -6.11
C ALA A 145 -2.83 -1.25 -7.33
N GLY A 146 -3.96 -1.94 -7.41
CA GLY A 146 -4.32 -2.79 -8.54
C GLY A 146 -5.72 -3.40 -8.40
N GLU A 147 -5.91 -4.61 -8.93
CA GLU A 147 -7.18 -5.32 -8.79
C GLU A 147 -7.35 -5.88 -7.38
N ILE A 148 -8.47 -5.57 -6.72
CA ILE A 148 -8.89 -6.20 -5.47
C ILE A 148 -9.51 -7.54 -5.83
N LEU A 149 -8.87 -8.60 -5.33
CA LEU A 149 -9.24 -9.98 -5.64
C LEU A 149 -10.02 -10.64 -4.50
N THR A 150 -10.83 -11.63 -4.88
CA THR A 150 -11.28 -12.69 -3.98
C THR A 150 -10.14 -13.67 -3.69
N ALA A 151 -10.24 -14.46 -2.62
CA ALA A 151 -9.21 -15.46 -2.32
C ALA A 151 -9.16 -16.52 -3.43
N THR A 152 -10.33 -16.97 -3.90
CA THR A 152 -10.41 -17.95 -4.98
C THR A 152 -9.72 -17.48 -6.27
N GLU A 153 -9.92 -16.23 -6.68
CA GLU A 153 -9.28 -15.70 -7.89
C GLU A 153 -7.78 -15.48 -7.67
N ALA A 154 -7.36 -15.06 -6.48
CA ALA A 154 -5.96 -14.91 -6.13
C ALA A 154 -5.19 -16.24 -6.21
N SER A 155 -5.70 -17.32 -5.60
CA SER A 155 -5.06 -18.65 -5.65
C SER A 155 -4.98 -19.16 -7.10
N LYS A 156 -6.04 -18.96 -7.89
CA LYS A 156 -6.06 -19.33 -9.32
C LYS A 156 -5.01 -18.55 -10.12
N ARG A 157 -4.88 -17.24 -9.93
CA ARG A 157 -3.85 -16.42 -10.61
C ARG A 157 -2.44 -16.82 -10.16
N HIS A 158 -2.25 -17.10 -8.87
CA HIS A 158 -0.99 -17.60 -8.34
C HIS A 158 -0.56 -18.91 -9.01
N ASP A 159 -1.46 -19.90 -9.12
CA ASP A 159 -1.17 -21.19 -9.76
C ASP A 159 -0.82 -21.04 -11.24
N VAL A 160 -1.54 -20.17 -11.96
CA VAL A 160 -1.24 -19.85 -13.36
C VAL A 160 0.12 -19.19 -13.50
N ASN A 161 0.44 -18.21 -12.66
CA ASN A 161 1.73 -17.52 -12.70
C ASN A 161 2.88 -18.47 -12.36
N LYS A 162 2.71 -19.33 -11.35
CA LYS A 162 3.70 -20.36 -10.98
C LYS A 162 3.94 -21.32 -12.12
N ARG A 163 2.88 -21.86 -12.74
CA ARG A 163 2.98 -22.78 -13.89
C ARG A 163 3.65 -22.14 -15.11
N ASP A 164 3.34 -20.88 -15.38
CA ASP A 164 3.83 -20.15 -16.55
C ASP A 164 5.20 -19.49 -16.30
N GLY A 165 5.77 -19.57 -15.09
CA GLY A 165 7.03 -18.92 -14.72
C GLY A 165 6.95 -17.39 -14.72
N LYS A 166 5.77 -16.81 -14.46
CA LYS A 166 5.53 -15.37 -14.42
C LYS A 166 5.83 -14.78 -13.03
N PRO A 167 6.22 -13.49 -12.95
CA PRO A 167 6.33 -12.81 -11.66
C PRO A 167 5.01 -12.82 -10.90
N ASN A 168 5.09 -12.88 -9.57
CA ASN A 168 3.93 -12.80 -8.69
C ASN A 168 3.87 -11.42 -8.03
N TYR A 169 2.81 -10.67 -8.30
CA TYR A 169 2.57 -9.35 -7.71
C TYR A 169 1.46 -9.36 -6.66
N ILE A 170 0.85 -10.51 -6.37
CA ILE A 170 -0.31 -10.59 -5.48
C ILE A 170 0.13 -10.30 -4.03
N MET A 171 -0.41 -9.25 -3.46
CA MET A 171 -0.22 -8.87 -2.06
C MET A 171 -1.44 -9.28 -1.25
N CYS A 172 -1.22 -9.98 -0.13
CA CYS A 172 -2.28 -10.37 0.80
C CYS A 172 -2.04 -9.72 2.16
N LEU A 173 -2.87 -8.73 2.50
CA LEU A 173 -2.85 -8.10 3.82
C LEU A 173 -3.88 -8.77 4.73
N LYS A 174 -3.42 -9.20 5.91
CA LYS A 174 -4.27 -9.73 6.99
C LYS A 174 -4.26 -8.75 8.17
N GLU A 175 -5.40 -8.11 8.42
CA GLU A 175 -5.59 -7.23 9.58
C GLU A 175 -6.36 -7.98 10.66
N HIS A 176 -5.76 -8.13 11.85
CA HIS A 176 -6.37 -8.83 12.98
C HIS A 176 -7.07 -7.83 13.93
N TYR A 177 -8.35 -8.06 14.21
CA TYR A 177 -9.18 -7.25 15.11
C TYR A 177 -9.83 -8.14 16.16
N GLY A 178 -9.15 -8.31 17.29
CA GLY A 178 -9.60 -9.26 18.32
C GLY A 178 -9.61 -10.68 17.75
N SER A 179 -10.79 -11.32 17.70
CA SER A 179 -10.97 -12.65 17.10
C SER A 179 -11.23 -12.63 15.59
N ASN A 180 -11.42 -11.46 14.98
CA ASN A 180 -11.74 -11.33 13.57
C ASN A 180 -10.47 -11.07 12.77
N THR A 181 -10.41 -11.57 11.54
CA THR A 181 -9.33 -11.26 10.58
C THR A 181 -9.97 -10.74 9.31
N MET A 182 -9.57 -9.55 8.88
CA MET A 182 -9.96 -8.99 7.60
C MET A 182 -8.82 -9.23 6.60
N VAL A 183 -9.17 -9.73 5.41
CA VAL A 183 -8.20 -10.05 4.37
C VAL A 183 -8.45 -9.13 3.18
N THR A 184 -7.40 -8.47 2.71
CA THR A 184 -7.42 -7.66 1.48
C THR A 184 -6.35 -8.17 0.54
N ILE A 185 -6.75 -8.54 -0.67
CA ILE A 185 -5.85 -9.10 -1.68
C ILE A 185 -5.79 -8.14 -2.87
N ILE A 186 -4.60 -7.71 -3.25
CA ILE A 186 -4.37 -6.77 -4.35
C ILE A 186 -3.42 -7.39 -5.36
N ASP A 187 -3.79 -7.33 -6.63
CA ASP A 187 -2.97 -7.80 -7.75
C ASP A 187 -2.78 -6.69 -8.81
N PRO A 188 -1.58 -6.08 -8.86
CA PRO A 188 -1.25 -5.07 -9.86
C PRO A 188 -0.58 -5.66 -11.11
N SER A 189 -0.78 -6.95 -11.40
CA SER A 189 -0.14 -7.62 -12.55
C SER A 189 -0.51 -6.98 -13.88
N THR A 190 -1.81 -6.78 -14.13
CA THR A 190 -2.38 -6.28 -15.40
C THR A 190 -2.95 -4.86 -15.29
N MET A 191 -3.46 -4.50 -14.13
CA MET A 191 -3.96 -3.16 -13.83
C MET A 191 -3.33 -2.73 -12.51
N GLY A 192 -2.40 -1.78 -12.55
CA GLY A 192 -1.65 -1.40 -11.36
C GLY A 192 -0.94 -0.06 -11.49
N ASN A 193 -0.39 0.41 -10.37
CA ASN A 193 0.30 1.70 -10.30
C ASN A 193 1.83 1.54 -10.12
N ILE A 194 2.53 2.64 -9.87
CA ILE A 194 3.97 2.68 -9.62
C ILE A 194 4.44 1.75 -8.47
N GLY A 195 3.57 1.47 -7.49
CA GLY A 195 3.90 0.62 -6.35
C GLY A 195 4.27 -0.82 -6.74
N ARG A 196 3.80 -1.32 -7.89
CA ARG A 196 4.14 -2.68 -8.37
C ARG A 196 5.63 -2.88 -8.67
N TYR A 197 6.38 -1.80 -8.86
CA TYR A 197 7.81 -1.83 -9.14
C TYR A 197 8.68 -1.84 -7.87
N ILE A 198 8.07 -1.85 -6.69
CA ILE A 198 8.81 -1.89 -5.43
C ILE A 198 9.25 -3.33 -5.15
N ASN A 199 10.58 -3.53 -5.06
CA ASN A 199 11.17 -4.83 -4.79
C ASN A 199 11.19 -5.19 -3.31
N HIS A 200 11.41 -6.48 -3.05
CA HIS A 200 11.66 -6.99 -1.71
C HIS A 200 13.03 -6.58 -1.16
N SER A 201 13.10 -6.28 0.13
CA SER A 201 14.33 -6.33 0.92
C SER A 201 14.12 -7.00 2.28
N CYS A 202 15.13 -7.75 2.75
CA CYS A 202 15.18 -8.27 4.12
C CYS A 202 15.58 -7.20 5.14
N ASP A 203 16.10 -6.05 4.68
CA ASP A 203 16.28 -4.84 5.48
C ASP A 203 15.68 -3.65 4.72
N PRO A 204 14.33 -3.51 4.71
CA PRO A 204 13.67 -2.52 3.88
C PRO A 204 13.83 -1.09 4.42
N ASN A 205 13.54 -0.12 3.56
CA ASN A 205 13.44 1.30 3.89
C ASN A 205 11.99 1.83 3.87
N CYS A 206 11.03 1.00 3.46
CA CYS A 206 9.60 1.25 3.53
C CYS A 206 8.82 0.10 4.18
N HIS A 207 7.59 0.39 4.62
CA HIS A 207 6.61 -0.58 5.09
C HIS A 207 5.22 -0.26 4.54
N ILE A 208 4.35 -1.29 4.50
CA ILE A 208 2.95 -1.15 4.12
C ILE A 208 2.14 -0.73 5.34
N VAL A 209 1.28 0.27 5.15
CA VAL A 209 0.33 0.75 6.15
C VAL A 209 -1.08 0.72 5.55
N PRO A 210 -2.03 -0.03 6.12
CA PRO A 210 -3.42 0.01 5.66
C PRO A 210 -4.08 1.34 6.00
N VAL A 211 -4.53 2.06 4.98
CA VAL A 211 -5.23 3.35 5.13
C VAL A 211 -6.62 3.26 4.52
N ARG A 212 -7.65 3.52 5.32
CA ARG A 212 -9.04 3.57 4.86
C ARG A 212 -9.40 5.00 4.51
N SER A 213 -9.91 5.20 3.30
CA SER A 213 -10.41 6.50 2.83
C SER A 213 -11.63 6.27 1.96
N GLY A 214 -12.82 6.61 2.47
CA GLY A 214 -14.08 6.49 1.74
C GLY A 214 -14.58 5.05 1.52
N SER A 215 -13.78 4.04 1.89
CA SER A 215 -14.12 2.62 1.86
C SER A 215 -13.62 1.93 3.13
N CYS A 216 -14.26 0.80 3.48
CA CYS A 216 -13.76 -0.08 4.53
C CYS A 216 -12.60 -0.98 4.06
N ILE A 217 -12.45 -1.15 2.74
CA ILE A 217 -11.28 -1.80 2.14
C ILE A 217 -10.10 -0.82 2.22
N PRO A 218 -8.99 -1.22 2.85
CA PRO A 218 -7.82 -0.36 3.00
C PRO A 218 -7.08 -0.24 1.67
N LYS A 219 -6.51 0.95 1.43
CA LYS A 219 -5.42 1.17 0.50
C LYS A 219 -4.13 0.66 1.12
N LEU A 220 -3.30 -0.08 0.37
CA LEU A 220 -1.98 -0.51 0.82
C LEU A 220 -0.97 0.62 0.59
N CYS A 221 -0.73 1.42 1.60
CA CYS A 221 0.07 2.64 1.47
C CYS A 221 1.51 2.39 1.88
N ILE A 222 2.45 2.77 1.03
CA ILE A 222 3.88 2.63 1.29
C ILE A 222 4.37 3.86 2.02
N PHE A 223 4.91 3.68 3.23
CA PHE A 223 5.54 4.73 4.01
C PHE A 223 7.01 4.43 4.25
N ALA A 224 7.85 5.45 4.13
CA ALA A 224 9.26 5.34 4.49
C ALA A 224 9.41 5.08 6.00
N CYS A 225 10.12 4.02 6.39
CA CYS A 225 10.49 3.78 7.80
C CYS A 225 11.90 4.29 8.13
N LYS A 226 12.70 4.64 7.12
CA LYS A 226 14.04 5.22 7.24
C LYS A 226 14.13 6.45 6.31
N ASP A 227 15.15 7.28 6.52
CA ASP A 227 15.51 8.27 5.49
C ASP A 227 16.07 7.54 4.27
N ILE A 228 15.63 7.92 3.07
CA ILE A 228 16.01 7.31 1.79
C ILE A 228 16.81 8.34 1.01
N SER A 229 18.02 7.97 0.60
CA SER A 229 18.91 8.83 -0.17
C SER A 229 18.51 8.88 -1.65
N PRO A 230 18.92 9.93 -2.40
CA PRO A 230 18.86 9.89 -3.85
C PRO A 230 19.59 8.66 -4.40
N ASP A 231 19.03 8.07 -5.44
CA ASP A 231 19.44 6.84 -6.12
C ASP A 231 19.37 5.55 -5.28
N GLU A 232 18.81 5.62 -4.06
CA GLU A 232 18.49 4.44 -3.27
C GLU A 232 17.20 3.77 -3.76
N GLU A 233 17.20 2.44 -3.79
CA GLU A 233 16.03 1.65 -4.16
C GLU A 233 15.01 1.66 -3.02
N ILE A 234 13.76 1.97 -3.35
CA ILE A 234 12.63 1.86 -2.44
C ILE A 234 12.25 0.39 -2.35
N THR A 235 12.19 -0.15 -1.14
CA THR A 235 11.91 -1.57 -0.89
C THR A 235 11.02 -1.76 0.34
N PHE A 236 10.19 -2.80 0.33
CA PHE A 236 9.44 -3.25 1.52
C PHE A 236 9.54 -4.77 1.68
N GLN A 237 9.17 -5.28 2.85
CA GLN A 237 9.18 -6.71 3.11
C GLN A 237 7.90 -7.38 2.57
N TYR A 238 8.04 -8.23 1.55
CA TYR A 238 6.93 -8.93 0.86
C TYR A 238 6.09 -9.89 1.73
N GLY A 239 6.58 -10.34 2.89
CA GLY A 239 5.90 -11.37 3.66
C GLY A 239 6.56 -11.61 5.02
N SER A 240 5.85 -12.31 5.89
CA SER A 240 6.26 -12.56 7.26
C SER A 240 7.33 -13.66 7.36
N ASP A 241 7.93 -13.79 8.55
CA ASP A 241 9.07 -14.69 8.78
C ASP A 241 8.64 -16.17 8.81
N ASP A 242 7.39 -16.43 9.20
CA ASP A 242 6.82 -17.76 9.39
C ASP A 242 6.49 -18.50 8.08
N GLU A 243 6.59 -17.82 6.94
CA GLU A 243 6.19 -18.29 5.62
C GLU A 243 7.27 -19.13 4.90
N THR A 244 8.35 -19.52 5.58
CA THR A 244 9.53 -20.11 4.94
C THR A 244 9.76 -21.60 5.19
N GLU A 245 9.00 -22.24 6.08
CA GLU A 245 9.39 -23.54 6.65
C GLU A 245 8.85 -24.80 5.92
N THR A 246 7.87 -24.69 5.01
CA THR A 246 7.12 -25.86 4.51
C THR A 246 7.28 -26.20 3.03
N VAL A 247 8.17 -25.52 2.29
CA VAL A 247 8.26 -25.64 0.83
C VAL A 247 9.61 -26.16 0.37
N ASN A 248 9.60 -27.05 -0.63
CA ASN A 248 10.80 -27.54 -1.31
C ASN A 248 11.64 -26.36 -1.84
N GLU A 249 12.96 -26.37 -1.58
CA GLU A 249 13.87 -25.31 -2.02
C GLU A 249 13.86 -25.06 -3.53
N SER A 250 13.52 -26.07 -4.34
CA SER A 250 13.42 -25.98 -5.81
C SER A 250 12.32 -25.01 -6.30
N ASP A 251 11.32 -24.75 -5.46
CA ASP A 251 10.17 -23.91 -5.80
C ASP A 251 10.32 -22.46 -5.31
N ARG A 252 11.46 -22.14 -4.67
CA ARG A 252 11.70 -20.82 -4.06
C ARG A 252 12.45 -19.89 -5.00
N VAL A 253 12.00 -18.64 -5.06
CA VAL A 253 12.70 -17.58 -5.80
C VAL A 253 13.85 -17.05 -4.94
N LYS A 254 15.07 -17.03 -5.48
CA LYS A 254 16.24 -16.49 -4.79
C LYS A 254 16.08 -15.01 -4.49
N CYS A 255 16.40 -14.59 -3.27
CA CYS A 255 16.41 -13.19 -2.88
C CYS A 255 17.71 -12.51 -3.31
N LEU A 256 17.59 -11.37 -3.98
CA LEU A 256 18.71 -10.55 -4.47
C LEU A 256 18.75 -9.18 -3.77
N CYS A 257 18.25 -9.07 -2.53
CA CYS A 257 18.17 -7.77 -1.85
C CYS A 257 19.52 -7.20 -1.39
N GLY A 258 20.57 -8.01 -1.32
CA GLY A 258 21.91 -7.58 -0.89
C GLY A 258 22.06 -7.26 0.60
N ALA A 259 20.99 -7.34 1.40
CA ALA A 259 21.04 -7.05 2.84
C ALA A 259 21.91 -8.08 3.59
N GLN A 260 22.63 -7.64 4.64
CA GLN A 260 23.49 -8.53 5.44
C GLN A 260 22.69 -9.62 6.18
N ASN A 261 21.45 -9.31 6.53
CA ASN A 261 20.48 -10.23 7.16
C ASN A 261 19.58 -10.95 6.13
N CYS A 262 20.01 -11.04 4.87
CA CYS A 262 19.22 -11.68 3.82
C CYS A 262 18.94 -13.16 4.13
N ARG A 263 17.69 -13.57 3.91
CA ARG A 263 17.21 -14.96 4.16
C ARG A 263 17.45 -15.91 2.99
N GLY A 264 18.12 -15.45 1.92
CA GLY A 264 18.47 -16.23 0.74
C GLY A 264 17.36 -16.40 -0.30
N PHE A 265 16.08 -16.38 0.11
CA PHE A 265 14.92 -16.56 -0.76
C PHE A 265 13.81 -15.56 -0.43
N LEU A 266 12.98 -15.23 -1.43
CA LEU A 266 11.78 -14.44 -1.20
C LEU A 266 10.79 -15.19 -0.29
N PRO A 267 9.95 -14.47 0.50
CA PRO A 267 8.85 -15.07 1.26
C PRO A 267 7.90 -15.85 0.36
N TYR A 268 7.37 -16.96 0.87
CA TYR A 268 6.47 -17.84 0.12
C TYR A 268 5.03 -17.71 0.64
N HIS A 269 4.11 -17.29 -0.23
CA HIS A 269 2.70 -17.13 0.13
C HIS A 269 1.87 -18.32 -0.36
N ASN A 270 1.07 -18.89 0.55
CA ASN A 270 -0.10 -19.70 0.19
C ASN A 270 -1.33 -18.81 0.33
N TYR A 271 -2.06 -18.60 -0.78
CA TYR A 271 -3.28 -17.79 -0.83
C TYR A 271 -4.52 -18.67 -0.65
#